data_AF-A0A7K4YJD0-F1
#
_entry.id   AF-A0A7K4YJD0-F1
#
_cell.length_a   1.000
_cell.length_b   1.000
_cell.length_c   1.000
_cell.angle_alpha   90.00
_cell.angle_beta   90.00
_cell.angle_gamma   90.00
#
_symmetry.space_group_name_H-M   'P 1'
#
loop_
_entity.id
_entity.type
_entity.pdbx_description
1 polymer ?
#
loop_
_entity_poly.entity_id
_entity_poly.type
_entity_poly.pdbx_seq_one_letter_code
_entity_poly.pdbx_strand_id
1 'polypeptide(L)' 'LIPLFLIIGSGGIGAGLYLMRLAVFNPDVCWDKKNNPEPWNKLAPSDQYKVKGKIQLFRKHSIKDIANY' A
#
# COMPACT_ATOMS: atom_id res chain seq x y z
N LEU A 1 32.65 -3.76 18.89
CA LEU A 1 31.86 -2.54 18.58
C LEU A 1 31.10 -2.65 17.26
N ILE A 2 31.74 -3.11 16.17
CA ILE A 2 31.10 -3.30 14.84
C ILE A 2 29.77 -4.11 14.89
N PRO A 3 29.69 -5.31 15.50
CA PRO A 3 28.45 -6.10 15.48
C PRO A 3 27.29 -5.41 16.21
N LEU A 4 27.56 -4.59 17.23
CA LEU A 4 26.56 -3.83 17.97
C LEU A 4 25.95 -2.73 17.10
N PHE A 5 26.77 -1.98 16.38
CA PHE A 5 26.30 -0.92 15.48
C PHE A 5 25.52 -1.44 14.28
N LEU A 6 25.85 -2.63 13.77
CA LEU A 6 25.08 -3.25 12.70
C LEU A 6 23.65 -3.58 13.14
N ILE A 7 23.49 -4.15 14.33
CA ILE A 7 22.16 -4.51 14.85
C ILE A 7 21.35 -3.25 15.14
N ILE A 8 21.90 -2.28 15.87
CA ILE A 8 21.19 -1.04 16.23
C ILE A 8 20.91 -0.20 14.98
N GLY A 9 21.89 -0.08 14.07
CA GLY A 9 21.74 0.64 12.81
C GLY A 9 20.70 0.00 11.90
N SER A 10 20.69 -1.33 11.77
CA SER A 10 19.67 -2.04 10.98
C SER A 10 18.27 -1.88 11.57
N GLY A 11 18.13 -1.87 12.90
CA GLY A 11 16.86 -1.59 13.57
C GLY A 11 16.35 -0.18 13.28
N GLY A 12 17.22 0.83 13.39
CA GLY A 12 16.87 2.22 13.09
C GLY A 12 16.50 2.45 11.62
N ILE A 13 17.29 1.89 10.69
CA ILE A 13 17.02 1.95 9.25
C ILE A 13 15.70 1.24 8.93
N GLY A 14 15.49 0.04 9.47
CA GLY A 14 14.26 -0.74 9.26
C GLY A 14 13.02 -0.01 9.76
N ALA A 15 13.08 0.59 10.96
CA ALA A 15 12.00 1.40 11.50
C ALA A 15 11.72 2.65 10.66
N GLY A 16 12.78 3.37 10.25
CA GLY A 16 12.66 4.55 9.39
C GLY A 16 12.07 4.23 8.02
N LEU A 17 12.52 3.15 7.39
CA LEU A 17 11.98 2.67 6.11
C LEU A 17 10.52 2.26 6.24
N TYR A 18 10.12 1.61 7.35
CA TYR A 18 8.74 1.23 7.57
C TYR A 18 7.82 2.46 7.72
N LEU A 19 8.24 3.46 8.48
CA LEU A 19 7.51 4.72 8.63
C LEU A 19 7.43 5.48 7.30
N MET A 20 8.53 5.55 6.54
CA MET A 20 8.56 6.17 5.21
C MET A 20 7.61 5.46 4.24
N ARG A 21 7.59 4.12 4.27
CA ARG A 21 6.66 3.33 3.46
C ARG A 21 5.20 3.62 3.85
N LEU A 22 4.91 3.71 5.14
CA LEU A 22 3.57 4.03 5.64
C LEU A 22 3.13 5.44 5.25
N ALA A 23 4.05 6.41 5.30
CA ALA A 23 3.80 7.80 4.95
C ALA A 23 3.52 8.01 3.46
N VAL A 24 4.24 7.30 2.57
CA VAL A 24 4.17 7.54 1.12
C VAL A 24 3.15 6.65 0.41
N PHE A 25 2.98 5.41 0.85
CA PHE A 25 2.16 4.42 0.13
C PHE A 25 0.79 4.17 0.75
N ASN A 26 0.45 4.78 1.89
CA ASN A 26 -0.91 4.71 2.40
C ASN A 26 -1.82 5.70 1.67
N PRO A 27 -2.95 5.24 1.12
CA PRO A 27 -3.93 6.14 0.51
C PRO A 27 -4.67 6.99 1.54
N ASP A 28 -4.57 6.68 2.83
CA ASP A 28 -5.13 7.51 3.90
C ASP A 28 -4.23 8.72 4.23
N VAL A 29 -3.00 8.74 3.72
CA VAL A 29 -2.03 9.81 3.93
C VAL A 29 -1.88 10.58 2.63
N CYS A 30 -2.37 11.83 2.59
CA CYS A 30 -2.23 12.70 1.43
C CYS A 30 -1.28 13.87 1.74
N TRP A 31 -0.20 13.96 0.97
CA TRP A 31 0.75 15.09 1.04
C TRP A 31 0.37 16.25 0.11
N ASP A 32 -0.51 15.99 -0.87
CA ASP A 32 -1.01 16.99 -1.81
C ASP A 32 -2.27 17.67 -1.27
N LYS A 33 -2.10 18.86 -0.71
CA LYS A 33 -3.20 19.67 -0.17
C LYS A 33 -3.97 20.47 -1.22
N LYS A 34 -3.46 20.60 -2.46
CA LYS A 34 -4.03 21.53 -3.46
C LYS A 34 -4.80 20.83 -4.57
N ASN A 35 -4.31 19.73 -5.11
CA ASN A 35 -4.94 19.07 -6.27
C ASN A 35 -5.72 17.81 -5.92
N ASN A 36 -5.62 17.33 -4.67
CA ASN A 36 -6.31 16.13 -4.22
C ASN A 36 -6.52 16.15 -2.69
N PRO A 37 -7.35 17.08 -2.17
CA PRO A 37 -7.60 17.21 -0.74
C PRO A 37 -8.18 15.94 -0.10
N GLU A 38 -8.71 15.05 -0.94
CA GLU A 38 -9.42 13.84 -0.58
C GLU A 38 -8.82 12.65 -1.35
N PRO A 39 -7.87 11.90 -0.75
CA PRO A 39 -7.14 10.87 -1.47
C PRO A 39 -8.01 9.73 -2.01
N TRP A 40 -9.22 9.54 -1.47
CA TRP A 40 -10.21 8.56 -1.92
C TRP A 40 -10.84 8.89 -3.28
N ASN A 41 -10.79 10.15 -3.75
CA ASN A 41 -11.36 10.50 -5.06
C ASN A 41 -10.63 9.84 -6.25
N LYS A 42 -9.41 9.33 -6.04
CA LYS A 42 -8.65 8.59 -7.05
C LYS A 42 -8.86 7.07 -6.99
N LEU A 43 -9.57 6.58 -5.98
CA LEU A 43 -9.84 5.15 -5.82
C LEU A 43 -11.16 4.82 -6.50
N ALA A 44 -11.16 3.86 -7.41
CA ALA A 44 -12.42 3.33 -7.94
C ALA A 44 -13.19 2.62 -6.81
N PRO A 45 -14.54 2.62 -6.81
CA PRO A 45 -15.33 1.89 -5.79
C PRO A 45 -15.01 0.39 -5.70
N SER A 46 -14.45 -0.17 -6.78
CA SER A 46 -14.01 -1.56 -6.85
C SER A 46 -12.59 -1.79 -6.31
N ASP A 47 -11.78 -0.75 -6.10
CA ASP A 47 -10.42 -0.85 -5.59
C ASP A 47 -10.42 -0.99 -4.06
N GLN A 48 -10.58 -2.22 -3.57
CA GLN A 48 -10.41 -2.51 -2.15
C GLN A 48 -8.91 -2.51 -1.78
N TYR A 49 -8.34 -1.35 -1.46
CA TYR A 49 -6.90 -1.22 -1.20
C TYR A 49 -6.41 -2.01 0.03
N LYS A 50 -7.26 -2.22 1.04
CA LYS A 50 -6.95 -3.03 2.24
C LYS A 50 -6.94 -4.53 1.95
N VAL A 51 -7.62 -4.96 0.88
CA VAL A 51 -7.72 -6.36 0.45
C VAL A 51 -7.13 -6.48 -0.95
N LYS A 52 -5.82 -6.23 -1.07
CA LYS A 52 -5.07 -6.43 -2.31
C LYS A 52 -4.16 -7.64 -2.16
N GLY A 53 -4.55 -8.73 -2.80
CA GLY A 53 -3.75 -9.96 -2.87
C GLY A 53 -4.64 -11.20 -2.85
N LYS A 54 -4.61 -11.97 -3.93
CA LYS A 54 -5.39 -13.21 -4.18
C LYS A 54 -6.90 -13.05 -4.35
N ILE A 55 -7.66 -12.50 -3.40
CA ILE A 55 -9.14 -12.54 -3.45
C ILE A 55 -9.73 -11.66 -4.56
N GLN A 56 -9.21 -10.45 -4.77
CA GLN A 56 -9.66 -9.58 -5.87
C GLN A 56 -9.22 -10.07 -7.26
N LEU A 57 -8.03 -10.66 -7.36
CA LEU A 57 -7.56 -11.26 -8.61
C LEU A 57 -8.40 -12.49 -8.97
N PHE A 58 -8.69 -13.33 -7.98
CA PHE A 58 -9.57 -14.48 -8.13
C PHE A 58 -10.98 -14.06 -8.56
N ARG A 59 -11.56 -13.02 -7.92
CA ARG A 59 -12.86 -12.44 -8.33
C ARG A 59 -12.80 -11.93 -9.77
N LYS A 60 -11.77 -11.17 -10.17
CA LYS A 60 -11.65 -10.66 -11.55
C LYS A 60 -11.47 -11.76 -12.58
N HIS A 61 -10.77 -12.84 -12.24
CA HIS A 61 -10.60 -13.98 -13.14
C HIS A 61 -11.92 -14.75 -13.29
N SER A 62 -12.55 -15.11 -12.17
CA SER A 62 -13.83 -15.83 -12.15
C SER A 62 -14.98 -15.09 -12.86
N ILE A 63 -15.08 -13.76 -12.72
CA ILE A 63 -16.12 -12.96 -13.41
C ILE A 63 -15.88 -12.95 -14.93
N LYS A 64 -14.62 -12.95 -15.38
CA LYS A 64 -14.31 -13.02 -16.82
C LYS A 64 -14.68 -14.37 -17.41
N ASP A 65 -14.51 -15.45 -16.65
CA ASP A 65 -14.85 -16.80 -17.09
C ASP A 65 -16.38 -16.97 -17.25
N ILE A 66 -17.18 -16.34 -16.36
CA ILE A 66 -18.64 -16.34 -16.44
C ILE A 66 -19.16 -15.48 -17.61
N ALA A 67 -18.51 -14.34 -17.88
CA ALA A 67 -18.94 -13.42 -18.93
C ALA A 67 -18.59 -13.89 -20.37
N ASN A 68 -17.75 -14.92 -20.51
CA ASN A 68 -17.40 -15.54 -21.79
C ASN A 68 -18.23 -16.81 -22.10
N TYR A 69 -19.27 -17.08 -21.33
CA TYR A 69 -20.26 -18.13 -21.56
C TYR A 69 -21.63 -17.50 -21.79
#